data_AF-A0A3R7BDT0-F1
#
_entry.id   AF-A0A3R7BDT0-F1
#
_cell.length_a   1.000
_cell.length_b   1.000
_cell.length_c   1.000
_cell.angle_alpha   90.00
_cell.angle_beta   90.00
_cell.angle_gamma   90.00
#
_symmetry.space_group_name_H-M   'P 1'
#
loop_
_entity.id
_entity.type
_entity.pdbx_description
1 polymer ?
#
loop_
_entity_poly.entity_id
_entity_poly.type
_entity_poly.pdbx_seq_one_letter_code
_entity_poly.pdbx_strand_id
1 'polypeptide(L)'
;MNFYDILIDGGIVVLEFILIILVGIVLGFFFAFIYFRAKVDSMARELGEKIGQKIFEQKKAELENFFEEKYKMLLEQWKIEWERTFREDALAKSRAVLKGKLAEQLAPLFKVFGYNPSDARFIGDPVDYIIFDGYTRVKERIEDSPITMDVKTGNANLTYEQRRIKRGIELGLVKFEIIRM
;
A
#
# COMPACT_ATOMS: atom_id res chain seq x y z
N MET A 1 83.62 -31.47 12.47
CA MET A 1 82.26 -31.04 12.87
C MET A 1 82.08 -31.50 14.30
N ASN A 2 81.91 -30.57 15.25
CA ASN A 2 81.84 -30.93 16.66
C ASN A 2 80.48 -31.56 16.96
N PHE A 3 80.44 -32.47 17.93
CA PHE A 3 79.20 -33.11 18.40
C PHE A 3 78.12 -32.08 18.80
N TYR A 4 78.55 -30.92 19.29
CA TYR A 4 77.69 -29.78 19.62
C TYR A 4 77.00 -29.16 18.39
N ASP A 5 77.66 -29.09 17.24
CA ASP A 5 77.08 -28.49 16.02
C ASP A 5 75.94 -29.37 15.47
N ILE A 6 76.13 -30.70 15.49
CA ILE A 6 75.12 -31.68 15.04
C ILE A 6 73.89 -31.67 15.96
N LEU A 7 74.09 -31.50 17.27
CA LEU A 7 73.01 -31.43 18.25
C LEU A 7 72.16 -30.15 18.09
N ILE A 8 72.82 -29.02 17.78
CA ILE A 8 72.16 -27.73 17.56
C ILE A 8 71.36 -27.75 16.25
N ASP A 9 71.94 -28.24 15.14
CA ASP A 9 71.24 -28.32 13.85
C ASP A 9 70.01 -29.24 13.93
N GLY A 10 70.13 -30.40 14.61
CA GLY A 10 68.98 -31.28 14.83
C GLY A 10 67.88 -30.65 15.66
N GLY A 11 68.23 -29.86 16.68
CA GLY A 11 67.26 -29.13 17.51
C GLY A 11 66.52 -28.03 16.75
N ILE A 12 67.21 -27.31 15.87
CA ILE A 12 66.63 -26.26 15.02
C ILE A 12 65.60 -26.84 14.06
N VAL A 13 65.92 -27.95 13.39
CA VAL A 13 64.99 -28.62 12.46
C VAL A 13 63.72 -29.07 13.17
N VAL A 14 63.83 -29.66 14.36
CA VAL A 14 62.66 -30.09 15.16
C VAL A 14 61.80 -28.89 15.56
N LEU A 15 62.41 -27.75 15.90
CA LEU A 15 61.69 -26.52 16.25
C LEU A 15 60.90 -25.94 15.06
N GLU A 16 61.47 -25.96 13.85
CA GLU A 16 60.79 -25.51 12.63
C GLU A 16 59.54 -26.36 12.33
N PHE A 17 59.63 -27.68 12.47
CA PHE A 17 58.47 -28.57 12.29
C PHE A 17 57.36 -28.26 13.30
N ILE A 18 57.71 -28.03 14.57
CA ILE A 18 56.74 -27.66 15.61
C ILE A 18 56.06 -26.32 15.28
N LEU A 19 56.84 -25.35 14.78
CA LEU A 19 56.32 -24.03 14.40
C LEU A 19 55.33 -24.14 13.23
N ILE A 20 55.64 -24.93 12.20
CA ILE A 20 54.74 -25.14 11.04
C ILE A 20 53.43 -25.78 11.47
N ILE A 21 53.48 -26.77 12.36
CA ILE A 21 52.28 -27.42 12.90
C ILE A 21 51.43 -26.42 13.70
N LEU A 22 52.05 -25.62 14.56
CA LEU A 22 51.36 -24.58 15.33
C LEU A 22 50.69 -23.55 14.42
N VAL A 23 51.39 -23.07 13.39
CA VAL A 23 50.83 -22.13 12.41
C VAL A 23 49.67 -22.74 11.65
N GLY A 24 49.78 -24.02 11.23
CA GLY A 24 48.71 -24.74 10.56
C GLY A 24 47.44 -24.86 11.42
N ILE A 25 47.59 -25.16 12.71
CA ILE A 25 46.48 -25.23 13.66
C ILE A 25 45.82 -23.86 13.81
N VAL A 26 46.60 -22.79 13.99
CA VAL A 26 46.09 -21.42 14.13
C VAL A 26 45.34 -20.97 12.88
N LEU A 27 45.90 -21.24 11.69
CA LEU A 27 45.24 -20.95 10.43
C LEU A 27 43.95 -21.76 10.27
N GLY A 28 43.94 -23.04 10.64
CA GLY A 28 42.74 -23.87 10.63
C GLY A 28 41.62 -23.30 11.50
N PHE A 29 41.94 -22.88 12.72
CA PHE A 29 40.98 -22.20 13.61
C PHE A 29 40.52 -20.86 13.02
N PHE A 30 41.41 -20.09 12.41
CA PHE A 30 41.08 -18.81 11.79
C PHE A 30 40.11 -18.98 10.62
N PHE A 31 40.36 -19.93 9.72
CA PHE A 31 39.47 -20.24 8.61
C PHE A 31 38.13 -20.82 9.08
N ALA A 32 38.13 -21.71 10.08
CA ALA A 32 36.90 -22.24 10.67
C ALA A 32 36.06 -21.13 11.30
N PHE A 33 36.69 -20.16 11.97
CA PHE A 33 36.03 -19.01 12.56
C PHE A 33 35.38 -18.11 11.50
N ILE A 34 36.11 -17.79 10.42
CA ILE A 34 35.57 -16.99 9.31
C ILE A 34 34.38 -17.71 8.65
N TYR A 35 34.52 -19.01 8.38
CA TYR A 35 33.46 -19.80 7.78
C TYR A 35 32.20 -19.84 8.66
N PHE A 36 32.38 -20.03 9.97
CA PHE A 36 31.28 -20.03 10.92
C PHE A 36 30.56 -18.67 10.98
N ARG A 37 31.31 -17.57 11.06
CA ARG A 37 30.73 -16.22 11.05
C ARG A 37 29.92 -15.95 9.79
N ALA A 38 30.49 -16.24 8.62
CA ALA A 38 29.82 -16.01 7.33
C ALA A 38 28.51 -16.80 7.24
N LYS A 39 28.50 -18.04 7.74
CA LYS A 39 27.30 -18.90 7.74
C LYS A 39 26.22 -18.41 8.70
N VAL A 40 26.60 -17.91 9.88
CA VAL A 40 25.65 -17.33 10.84
C VAL A 40 25.01 -16.07 10.26
N ASP A 41 25.80 -15.20 9.63
CA ASP A 41 25.29 -13.97 9.02
C ASP A 41 24.33 -14.24 7.86
N SER A 42 24.63 -15.22 7.00
CA SER A 42 23.74 -15.59 5.89
C SER A 42 22.41 -16.17 6.38
N MET A 43 22.44 -17.03 7.40
CA MET A 43 21.22 -17.61 7.98
C MET A 43 20.37 -16.56 8.71
N ALA A 44 21.01 -15.62 9.41
CA ALA A 44 20.31 -14.54 10.09
C ALA A 44 19.56 -13.63 9.10
N ARG A 45 20.17 -13.34 7.94
CA ARG A 45 19.54 -12.55 6.87
C ARG A 45 18.37 -13.28 6.23
N GLU A 46 18.55 -14.54 5.83
CA GLU A 46 17.49 -15.32 5.18
C GLU A 46 16.27 -15.53 6.10
N LEU A 47 16.53 -15.82 7.38
CA LEU A 47 15.46 -15.99 8.38
C LEU A 47 14.77 -14.65 8.67
N GLY A 48 15.53 -13.56 8.75
CA GLY A 48 15.01 -12.21 8.95
C GLY A 48 14.09 -11.74 7.81
N GLU A 49 14.48 -11.96 6.56
CA GLU A 49 13.66 -11.60 5.39
C GLU A 49 12.37 -12.42 5.34
N LYS A 50 12.44 -13.75 5.51
CA LYS A 50 11.25 -14.61 5.51
C LYS A 50 10.26 -14.28 6.62
N ILE A 51 10.77 -14.03 7.84
CA ILE A 51 9.94 -13.64 8.98
C ILE A 51 9.33 -12.26 8.73
N GLY A 52 10.13 -11.29 8.27
CA GLY A 52 9.68 -9.93 7.97
C GLY A 52 8.57 -9.91 6.92
N GLN A 53 8.77 -10.63 5.82
CA GLN A 53 7.79 -10.71 4.74
C GLN A 53 6.49 -11.39 5.19
N LYS A 54 6.58 -12.48 5.96
CA LYS A 54 5.40 -13.20 6.46
C LYS A 54 4.61 -12.36 7.48
N ILE A 55 5.29 -11.67 8.38
CA ILE A 55 4.65 -10.76 9.35
C ILE A 55 4.00 -9.59 8.62
N PHE A 56 4.67 -9.03 7.61
CA PHE A 56 4.13 -7.93 6.81
C PHE A 56 2.86 -8.33 6.07
N GLU A 57 2.88 -9.48 5.37
CA GLU A 57 1.70 -10.01 4.66
C GLU A 57 0.56 -10.32 5.63
N GLN A 58 0.84 -10.91 6.79
CA GLN A 58 -0.18 -11.14 7.81
C GLN A 58 -0.80 -9.84 8.33
N LYS A 59 0.02 -8.84 8.66
CA LYS A 59 -0.47 -7.55 9.15
C LYS A 59 -1.29 -6.82 8.10
N LYS A 60 -0.87 -6.89 6.84
CA LYS A 60 -1.62 -6.33 5.71
C LYS A 60 -2.99 -7.00 5.58
N ALA A 61 -3.05 -8.32 5.58
CA ALA A 61 -4.31 -9.07 5.48
C ALA A 61 -5.24 -8.85 6.69
N GLU A 62 -4.69 -8.80 7.91
CA GLU A 62 -5.45 -8.43 9.12
C GLU A 62 -6.07 -7.04 9.00
N LEU A 63 -5.29 -6.08 8.50
CA LEU A 63 -5.75 -4.70 8.32
C LEU A 63 -6.84 -4.61 7.24
N GLU A 64 -6.66 -5.26 6.09
CA GLU A 64 -7.65 -5.34 5.02
C GLU A 64 -8.95 -5.97 5.51
N ASN A 65 -8.89 -7.10 6.22
CA ASN A 65 -10.07 -7.75 6.78
C ASN A 65 -10.79 -6.88 7.83
N PHE A 66 -10.02 -6.22 8.71
CA PHE A 66 -10.59 -5.29 9.69
C PHE A 66 -11.32 -4.14 9.01
N PHE A 67 -10.76 -3.60 7.93
CA PHE A 67 -11.42 -2.57 7.13
C PHE A 67 -12.70 -3.12 6.49
N GLU A 68 -12.66 -4.27 5.81
CA GLU A 68 -13.82 -4.89 5.16
C GLU A 68 -14.98 -5.15 6.16
N GLU A 69 -14.67 -5.68 7.35
CA GLU A 69 -15.68 -5.92 8.38
C GLU A 69 -16.30 -4.62 8.89
N LYS A 70 -15.47 -3.59 9.12
CA LYS A 70 -15.95 -2.26 9.52
C LYS A 70 -16.80 -1.62 8.43
N TYR A 71 -16.42 -1.74 7.16
CA TYR A 71 -17.18 -1.25 6.02
C TYR A 71 -18.56 -1.91 5.94
N LYS A 72 -18.60 -3.24 6.03
CA LYS A 72 -19.85 -4.00 5.95
C LYS A 72 -20.80 -3.65 7.10
N MET A 73 -20.28 -3.52 8.32
CA MET A 73 -21.09 -3.12 9.47
C MET A 73 -21.67 -1.72 9.33
N LEU A 74 -20.85 -0.74 8.92
CA LEU A 74 -21.31 0.63 8.70
C LEU A 74 -22.38 0.69 7.61
N LEU A 75 -22.21 -0.07 6.53
CA LEU A 75 -23.17 -0.13 5.43
C LEU A 75 -24.50 -0.76 5.85
N GLU A 76 -24.47 -1.84 6.63
CA GLU A 76 -25.68 -2.50 7.13
C GLU A 76 -26.43 -1.62 8.14
N GLN A 77 -25.71 -0.99 9.08
CA GLN A 77 -26.30 -0.01 9.99
C GLN A 77 -26.95 1.14 9.23
N TRP A 78 -26.26 1.66 8.22
CA TRP A 78 -26.78 2.70 7.33
C TRP A 78 -28.06 2.26 6.62
N LYS A 79 -28.11 1.03 6.09
CA LYS A 79 -29.29 0.50 5.41
C LYS A 79 -30.50 0.39 6.33
N ILE A 80 -30.30 -0.08 7.57
CA ILE A 80 -31.36 -0.20 8.59
C ILE A 80 -31.90 1.17 9.00
N GLU A 81 -31.00 2.14 9.23
CA GLU A 81 -31.37 3.51 9.60
C GLU A 81 -32.08 4.22 8.44
N TRP A 82 -31.65 3.96 7.20
CA TRP A 82 -32.31 4.44 5.99
C TRP A 82 -33.70 3.86 5.75
N GLU A 83 -33.88 2.54 5.89
CA GLU A 83 -35.21 1.93 5.73
C GLU A 83 -36.23 2.45 6.75
N ARG A 84 -35.78 2.75 7.97
CA ARG A 84 -36.62 3.37 9.01
C ARG A 84 -37.00 4.80 8.64
N THR A 85 -36.02 5.62 8.25
CA THR A 85 -36.24 7.03 7.92
C THR A 85 -37.09 7.21 6.65
N PHE A 86 -36.94 6.31 5.66
CA PHE A 86 -37.72 6.35 4.42
C PHE A 86 -39.19 5.96 4.62
N ARG A 87 -39.52 5.06 5.57
CA ARG A 87 -40.92 4.75 5.90
C ARG A 87 -41.66 5.92 6.54
N GLU A 88 -40.94 6.82 7.20
CA GLU A 88 -41.54 7.95 7.93
C GLU A 88 -41.59 9.24 7.08
N ASP A 89 -40.62 9.48 6.20
CA ASP A 89 -40.45 10.78 5.50
C ASP A 89 -40.80 10.75 3.98
N ALA A 90 -41.24 9.61 3.41
CA ALA A 90 -41.43 9.42 1.95
C ALA A 90 -42.47 10.33 1.26
N LEU A 91 -43.22 11.15 2.00
CA LEU A 91 -44.24 12.03 1.41
C LEU A 91 -43.88 13.52 1.39
N ALA A 92 -42.83 14.00 2.08
CA ALA A 92 -42.70 15.44 2.35
C ALA A 92 -41.37 16.13 1.97
N LYS A 93 -40.23 15.43 1.82
CA LYS A 93 -38.93 16.12 1.60
C LYS A 93 -38.33 15.89 0.21
N SER A 94 -37.99 17.01 -0.43
CA SER A 94 -37.39 17.10 -1.75
C SER A 94 -36.11 16.27 -1.85
N ARG A 95 -36.01 15.50 -2.94
CA ARG A 95 -34.84 14.67 -3.30
C ARG A 95 -33.52 15.46 -3.26
N ALA A 96 -33.53 16.79 -3.39
CA ALA A 96 -32.32 17.62 -3.38
C ALA A 96 -31.69 17.74 -1.98
N VAL A 97 -32.52 17.83 -0.93
CA VAL A 97 -32.03 17.87 0.48
C VAL A 97 -31.49 16.50 0.88
N LEU A 98 -32.15 15.44 0.41
CA LEU A 98 -31.72 14.06 0.62
C LEU A 98 -30.36 13.78 -0.04
N LYS A 99 -30.14 14.29 -1.26
CA LYS A 99 -28.87 14.21 -2.00
C LYS A 99 -27.73 14.98 -1.34
N GLY A 100 -28.01 16.16 -0.76
CA GLY A 100 -27.03 16.95 -0.01
C GLY A 100 -26.47 16.23 1.21
N LYS A 101 -27.36 15.61 2.02
CA LYS A 101 -26.94 14.79 3.17
C LYS A 101 -26.15 13.54 2.77
N LEU A 102 -26.48 12.94 1.63
CA LEU A 102 -25.78 11.75 1.11
C LEU A 102 -24.32 12.08 0.73
N ALA A 103 -24.11 13.23 0.08
CA ALA A 103 -22.77 13.71 -0.26
C ALA A 103 -21.94 14.07 1.00
N GLU A 104 -22.56 14.65 2.03
CA GLU A 104 -21.89 14.99 3.29
C GLU A 104 -21.43 13.75 4.08
N GLN A 105 -22.23 12.68 4.09
CA GLN A 105 -21.90 11.44 4.82
C GLN A 105 -20.94 10.53 4.05
N LEU A 106 -20.81 10.70 2.73
CA LEU A 106 -19.82 10.01 1.89
C LEU A 106 -18.50 10.77 1.76
N ALA A 107 -18.42 12.00 2.28
CA ALA A 107 -17.18 12.78 2.39
C ALA A 107 -16.00 12.01 3.02
N PRO A 108 -16.19 11.16 4.06
CA PRO A 108 -15.12 10.35 4.61
C PRO A 108 -14.56 9.31 3.63
N LEU A 109 -15.38 8.76 2.71
CA LEU A 109 -14.91 7.81 1.69
C LEU A 109 -13.97 8.49 0.69
N PHE A 110 -14.28 9.71 0.26
CA PHE A 110 -13.41 10.44 -0.69
C PHE A 110 -12.00 10.69 -0.11
N LYS A 111 -11.89 10.91 1.20
CA LYS A 111 -10.59 11.03 1.88
C LYS A 111 -9.76 9.75 1.81
N VAL A 112 -10.39 8.56 1.86
CA VAL A 112 -9.69 7.27 1.75
C VAL A 112 -9.12 7.06 0.35
N PHE A 113 -9.80 7.58 -0.68
CA PHE A 113 -9.33 7.55 -2.07
C PHE A 113 -8.35 8.68 -2.43
N GLY A 114 -7.95 9.51 -1.46
CA GLY A 114 -7.00 10.61 -1.66
C GLY A 114 -7.60 11.88 -2.30
N TYR A 115 -8.92 11.93 -2.50
CA TYR A 115 -9.59 13.09 -3.07
C TYR A 115 -10.09 14.06 -1.99
N ASN A 116 -10.08 15.36 -2.29
CA ASN A 116 -10.75 16.34 -1.46
C ASN A 116 -12.28 16.15 -1.60
N PRO A 117 -13.03 15.90 -0.52
CA PRO A 117 -14.49 15.75 -0.59
C PRO A 117 -15.21 16.96 -1.20
N SER A 118 -14.65 18.17 -1.03
CA SER A 118 -15.17 19.41 -1.61
C SER A 118 -15.05 19.48 -3.14
N ASP A 119 -14.28 18.58 -3.74
CA ASP A 119 -14.10 18.45 -5.19
C ASP A 119 -15.10 17.47 -5.82
N ALA A 120 -15.83 16.68 -5.03
CA ALA A 120 -16.85 15.77 -5.51
C ALA A 120 -18.18 16.50 -5.78
N ARG A 121 -18.84 16.15 -6.90
CA ARG A 121 -20.20 16.60 -7.25
C ARG A 121 -21.07 15.39 -7.50
N PHE A 122 -22.18 15.31 -6.77
CA PHE A 122 -23.19 14.29 -6.99
C PHE A 122 -24.06 14.65 -8.22
N ILE A 123 -24.22 13.71 -9.15
CA ILE A 123 -25.02 13.84 -10.36
C ILE A 123 -26.25 12.91 -10.27
N GLY A 124 -26.05 11.60 -10.09
CA GLY A 124 -27.10 10.60 -9.90
C GLY A 124 -27.21 9.62 -11.07
N ASP A 125 -28.38 9.51 -11.72
CA ASP A 125 -28.49 8.67 -12.92
C ASP A 125 -27.99 9.46 -14.15
N PRO A 126 -27.13 8.89 -15.03
CA PRO A 126 -26.57 7.52 -15.03
C PRO A 126 -25.23 7.34 -14.29
N VAL A 127 -24.63 8.41 -13.74
CA VAL A 127 -23.36 8.39 -12.98
C VAL A 127 -23.54 9.10 -11.65
N ASP A 128 -23.21 8.44 -10.54
CA ASP A 128 -23.47 8.99 -9.21
C ASP A 128 -22.61 10.22 -8.88
N TYR A 129 -21.32 10.19 -9.19
CA TYR A 129 -20.39 11.29 -8.87
C TYR A 129 -19.46 11.65 -10.02
N ILE A 130 -19.15 12.94 -10.12
CA ILE A 130 -18.00 13.47 -10.85
C ILE A 130 -17.09 14.16 -9.83
N ILE A 131 -15.83 13.76 -9.77
CA ILE A 131 -14.79 14.33 -8.91
C ILE A 131 -13.93 15.23 -9.77
N PHE A 132 -13.84 16.51 -9.40
CA PHE A 132 -13.02 17.52 -10.06
C PHE A 132 -11.69 17.67 -9.31
N ASP A 133 -10.80 16.70 -9.42
CA ASP A 133 -9.58 16.65 -8.62
C ASP A 133 -8.68 17.88 -8.86
N GLY A 134 -8.37 18.60 -7.79
CA GLY A 134 -7.62 19.85 -7.79
C GLY A 134 -8.50 21.11 -7.86
N TYR A 135 -9.81 20.99 -8.03
CA TYR A 135 -10.72 22.13 -8.14
C TYR A 135 -10.62 23.10 -6.96
N THR A 136 -10.62 22.61 -5.72
CA THR A 136 -10.53 23.47 -4.53
C THR A 136 -9.20 24.25 -4.52
N ARG A 137 -8.08 23.59 -4.84
CA ARG A 137 -6.76 24.25 -4.88
C ARG A 137 -6.68 25.34 -5.94
N VAL A 138 -7.24 25.08 -7.13
CA VAL A 138 -7.33 26.06 -8.22
C VAL A 138 -8.25 27.23 -7.84
N LYS A 139 -9.42 26.94 -7.25
CA LYS A 139 -10.38 27.95 -6.79
C LYS A 139 -9.78 28.88 -5.73
N GLU A 140 -8.99 28.32 -4.81
CA GLU A 140 -8.30 29.06 -3.75
C GLU A 140 -6.99 29.73 -4.24
N ARG A 141 -6.64 29.59 -5.53
CA ARG A 141 -5.42 30.13 -6.16
C ARG A 141 -4.12 29.63 -5.51
N ILE A 142 -4.16 28.43 -4.94
CA ILE A 142 -2.99 27.76 -4.37
C ILE A 142 -2.12 27.18 -5.51
N GLU A 143 -2.76 26.66 -6.55
CA GLU A 143 -2.13 26.06 -7.73
C GLU A 143 -2.83 26.55 -9.01
N ASP A 144 -2.09 26.59 -10.11
CA ASP A 144 -2.63 26.81 -11.46
C ASP A 144 -2.36 25.57 -12.32
N SER A 145 -3.19 24.55 -12.12
CA SER A 145 -3.07 23.23 -12.76
C SER A 145 -4.38 22.82 -13.44
N PRO A 146 -4.33 22.03 -14.53
CA PRO A 146 -5.53 21.47 -15.14
C PRO A 146 -6.28 20.56 -14.14
N ILE A 147 -7.60 20.74 -14.06
CA ILE A 147 -8.47 19.93 -13.20
C ILE A 147 -8.83 18.64 -13.95
N THR A 148 -8.60 17.48 -13.32
CA THR A 148 -9.02 16.19 -13.87
C THR A 148 -10.42 15.82 -13.40
N MET A 149 -11.15 15.07 -14.22
CA MET A 149 -12.51 14.62 -13.91
C MET A 149 -12.55 13.10 -13.78
N ASP A 150 -12.92 12.59 -12.61
CA ASP A 150 -13.11 11.17 -12.33
C ASP A 150 -14.60 10.87 -12.12
N VAL A 151 -15.10 9.82 -12.76
CA VAL A 151 -16.52 9.48 -12.88
C VAL A 151 -16.77 8.21 -12.08
N LYS A 152 -17.53 8.30 -10.99
CA LYS A 152 -17.81 7.16 -10.08
C LYS A 152 -19.29 6.76 -10.07
N THR A 153 -19.51 5.45 -9.95
CA THR A 153 -20.83 4.82 -9.80
C THR A 153 -20.80 3.88 -8.61
N GLY A 154 -21.88 3.86 -7.83
CA GLY A 154 -22.01 3.14 -6.57
C GLY A 154 -22.38 1.66 -6.72
N ASN A 155 -22.75 1.21 -7.93
CA ASN A 155 -23.08 -0.19 -8.18
C ASN A 155 -21.85 -1.00 -8.61
N ALA A 156 -21.67 -2.18 -8.00
CA ALA A 156 -20.60 -3.12 -8.35
C ALA A 156 -20.69 -3.62 -9.81
N ASN A 157 -21.91 -3.71 -10.36
CA ASN A 157 -22.15 -4.03 -11.76
C ASN A 157 -22.65 -2.80 -12.52
N LEU A 158 -21.88 -2.36 -13.52
CA LEU A 158 -22.27 -1.26 -14.39
C LEU A 158 -23.53 -1.61 -15.19
N THR A 159 -24.49 -0.68 -15.33
CA THR A 159 -25.60 -0.80 -16.27
C THR A 159 -25.12 -0.76 -17.73
N TYR A 160 -26.01 -1.02 -18.68
CA TYR A 160 -25.68 -0.92 -20.10
C TYR A 160 -25.21 0.50 -20.45
N GLU A 161 -25.95 1.51 -20.02
CA GLU A 161 -25.68 2.94 -20.21
C GLU A 161 -24.33 3.32 -19.57
N GLN A 162 -24.09 2.88 -18.32
CA GLN A 162 -22.84 3.14 -17.61
C GLN A 162 -21.62 2.54 -18.32
N ARG A 163 -21.74 1.32 -18.88
CA ARG A 163 -20.67 0.72 -19.69
C ARG A 163 -20.37 1.53 -20.94
N ARG A 164 -21.39 2.09 -21.60
CA ARG A 164 -21.23 2.95 -22.78
C ARG A 164 -20.54 4.25 -22.41
N ILE A 165 -20.91 4.86 -21.28
CA ILE A 165 -20.26 6.07 -20.76
C ILE A 165 -18.79 5.82 -20.43
N LYS A 166 -18.49 4.75 -19.65
CA LYS A 166 -17.10 4.34 -19.36
C LYS A 166 -16.30 4.18 -20.63
N ARG A 167 -16.84 3.48 -21.63
CA ARG A 167 -16.18 3.28 -22.92
C ARG A 167 -15.94 4.59 -23.67
N GLY A 168 -16.88 5.53 -23.62
CA GLY A 168 -16.71 6.86 -24.21
C GLY A 168 -15.57 7.64 -23.56
N ILE A 169 -15.48 7.60 -22.24
CA ILE A 169 -14.40 8.25 -21.47
C ILE A 169 -13.05 7.62 -21.80
N GLU A 170 -12.95 6.28 -21.84
CA GLU A 170 -11.72 5.56 -22.23
C GLU A 170 -11.24 5.90 -23.65
N LEU A 171 -12.17 6.21 -24.54
CA LEU A 171 -11.89 6.63 -25.92
C LEU A 171 -11.61 8.14 -26.03
N GLY A 172 -11.61 8.88 -24.92
CA GLY A 172 -11.38 10.33 -24.90
C GLY A 172 -12.53 11.14 -25.50
N LEU A 173 -13.75 10.58 -25.58
CA LEU A 173 -14.93 11.23 -26.16
C LEU A 173 -15.56 12.24 -25.17
N VAL A 174 -14.75 13.18 -24.68
CA VAL A 174 -15.16 14.26 -23.78
C VAL A 174 -15.09 15.58 -24.54
N LYS A 175 -16.16 16.38 -24.49
CA LYS A 175 -16.23 17.68 -25.14
C LYS A 175 -16.39 18.78 -24.11
N PHE A 176 -15.71 19.90 -24.34
CA PHE A 176 -15.90 21.13 -23.60
C PHE A 176 -16.49 22.18 -24.55
N GLU A 177 -17.76 22.54 -24.34
CA GLU A 177 -18.47 23.51 -25.15
C GLU A 177 -19.03 24.63 -24.26
N ILE A 178 -18.80 25.89 -24.63
CA ILE A 178 -19.31 27.05 -23.92
C ILE A 178 -20.64 27.44 -24.56
N ILE A 179 -21.75 27.17 -23.87
CA ILE A 179 -23.08 27.65 -24.26
C ILE A 179 -23.32 28.97 -23.51
N ARG A 180 -23.54 30.05 -24.26
CA ARG A 180 -23.98 31.33 -23.69
C ARG A 180 -25.49 31.39 -23.79
N MET A 181 -26.15 31.53 -22.64
CA MET A 181 -27.59 31.76 -22.53
C MET A 181 -27.85 33.24 -22.23
#